data_AF-A0A7C2Y2X1-F1
#
_entry.id   AF-A0A7C2Y2X1-F1
#
_cell.length_a   1.000
_cell.length_b   1.000
_cell.length_c   1.000
_cell.angle_alpha   90.00
_cell.angle_beta   90.00
_cell.angle_gamma   90.00
#
_symmetry.space_group_name_H-M   'P 1'
#
loop_
_entity.id
_entity.type
_entity.pdbx_description
1 polymer ?
#
loop_
_entity_poly.entity_id
_entity_poly.type
_entity_poly.pdbx_seq_one_letter_code
_entity_poly.pdbx_strand_id
1 'polypeptide(L)'
;MGTPVATFEYTRRSNSQSLPTVAEVYRERMKALVASHRKVKGQILHLSLWYNIDDRKNLYLLEIVGGFPNGGGDPELFTVQSAGSDKFPMLRQGKLFLTLVNPDEAITAFKDSWRGTPEIRSSLKRGNFIVLFQDKRGKQLLEQIR
;
A
#
# COMPACT_ATOMS: atom_id res chain seq x y z
N MET A 1 -58.76 -28.88 -25.82
CA MET A 1 -58.62 -28.56 -24.38
C MET A 1 -57.14 -28.44 -24.10
N GLY A 2 -56.62 -27.21 -24.02
CA GLY A 2 -55.20 -26.94 -23.79
C GLY A 2 -54.96 -26.58 -22.32
N THR A 3 -54.08 -27.30 -21.66
CA THR A 3 -53.59 -26.98 -20.32
C THR A 3 -52.65 -25.77 -20.40
N PRO A 4 -52.82 -24.72 -19.56
CA PRO A 4 -51.86 -23.62 -19.51
C PRO A 4 -50.57 -24.08 -18.82
N VAL A 5 -49.44 -23.90 -19.50
CA VAL A 5 -48.10 -24.12 -18.92
C VAL A 5 -47.79 -22.94 -18.01
N ALA A 6 -47.62 -23.22 -16.71
CA ALA A 6 -47.20 -22.24 -15.72
C ALA A 6 -45.83 -21.65 -16.12
N THR A 7 -45.81 -20.35 -16.40
CA THR A 7 -44.57 -19.61 -16.63
C THR A 7 -43.94 -19.37 -15.28
N PHE A 8 -42.82 -20.04 -14.98
CA PHE A 8 -42.01 -19.73 -13.82
C PHE A 8 -41.31 -18.39 -14.06
N GLU A 9 -41.90 -17.31 -13.53
CA GLU A 9 -41.18 -16.06 -13.36
C GLU A 9 -40.01 -16.31 -12.40
N TYR A 10 -38.81 -16.42 -12.97
CA TYR A 10 -37.57 -16.25 -12.21
C TYR A 10 -37.54 -14.80 -11.72
N THR A 11 -38.13 -14.57 -10.55
CA THR A 11 -37.89 -13.35 -9.78
C THR A 11 -36.41 -13.36 -9.44
N ARG A 12 -35.62 -12.64 -10.26
CA ARG A 12 -34.21 -12.36 -10.03
C ARG A 12 -34.11 -11.56 -8.73
N ARG A 13 -34.01 -12.25 -7.59
CA ARG A 13 -33.58 -11.63 -6.34
C ARG A 13 -32.17 -11.11 -6.62
N SER A 14 -32.07 -9.79 -6.76
CA SER A 14 -30.82 -9.05 -6.83
C SER A 14 -30.05 -9.21 -5.51
N ASN A 15 -29.40 -10.36 -5.33
CA ASN A 15 -28.27 -10.47 -4.43
C ASN A 15 -27.06 -9.91 -5.17
N SER A 16 -26.92 -8.59 -5.11
CA SER A 16 -25.70 -7.88 -5.49
C SER A 16 -24.60 -8.15 -4.46
N GLN A 17 -24.21 -9.42 -4.30
CA GLN A 17 -22.88 -9.73 -3.78
C GLN A 17 -21.91 -9.48 -4.93
N SER A 18 -21.57 -8.21 -5.14
CA SER A 18 -20.44 -7.85 -5.99
C SER A 18 -19.21 -8.56 -5.46
N LEU A 19 -18.63 -9.45 -6.25
CA LEU A 19 -17.31 -10.00 -5.99
C LEU A 19 -16.38 -8.82 -5.69
N PRO A 20 -15.58 -8.86 -4.60
CA PRO A 20 -14.70 -7.76 -4.27
C PRO A 20 -13.80 -7.49 -5.48
N THR A 21 -13.71 -6.23 -5.86
CA THR A 21 -12.84 -5.84 -6.96
C THR A 21 -11.42 -6.30 -6.64
N VAL A 22 -10.68 -6.65 -7.69
CA VAL A 22 -9.28 -7.09 -7.59
C VAL A 22 -8.45 -6.14 -6.70
N ALA A 23 -8.71 -4.83 -6.78
CA ALA A 23 -8.11 -3.80 -5.94
C ALA A 23 -8.47 -3.90 -4.44
N GLU A 24 -9.71 -4.27 -4.09
CA GLU A 24 -10.14 -4.44 -2.69
C GLU A 24 -9.48 -5.65 -2.03
N VAL A 25 -9.41 -6.78 -2.73
CA VAL A 25 -8.69 -7.97 -2.24
C VAL A 25 -7.22 -7.65 -1.97
N TYR A 26 -6.60 -6.84 -2.83
CA TYR A 26 -5.20 -6.42 -2.66
C TYR A 26 -5.03 -5.46 -1.50
N ARG A 27 -5.94 -4.49 -1.36
CA ARG A 27 -5.93 -3.58 -0.22
C ARG A 27 -5.99 -4.34 1.10
N GLU A 28 -6.85 -5.35 1.20
CA GLU A 28 -6.96 -6.14 2.43
C GLU A 28 -5.71 -6.99 2.69
N ARG A 29 -5.09 -7.57 1.66
CA ARG A 29 -3.80 -8.28 1.80
C ARG A 29 -2.68 -7.34 2.23
N MET A 30 -2.61 -6.14 1.67
CA MET A 30 -1.64 -5.12 2.05
C MET A 30 -1.87 -4.63 3.48
N LYS A 31 -3.12 -4.42 3.89
CA LYS A 31 -3.44 -4.13 5.30
C LYS A 31 -3.02 -5.27 6.23
N ALA A 32 -3.22 -6.52 5.84
CA ALA A 32 -2.79 -7.68 6.64
C ALA A 32 -1.25 -7.73 6.78
N LEU A 33 -0.51 -7.44 5.71
CA LEU A 33 0.95 -7.30 5.74
C LEU A 33 1.36 -6.19 6.73
N VAL A 34 0.80 -5.00 6.58
CA VAL A 34 1.06 -3.85 7.46
C VAL A 34 0.70 -4.16 8.91
N ALA A 35 -0.40 -4.86 9.16
CA ALA A 35 -0.79 -5.31 10.50
C ALA A 35 0.23 -6.29 11.10
N SER A 36 0.94 -7.07 10.28
CA SER A 36 2.02 -7.93 10.76
C SER A 36 3.28 -7.13 11.11
N HIS A 37 3.63 -6.11 10.31
CA HIS A 37 4.75 -5.22 10.59
C HIS A 37 4.56 -4.45 11.90
N ARG A 38 3.32 -4.03 12.20
CA ARG A 38 2.97 -3.38 13.47
C ARG A 38 3.22 -4.23 14.72
N LYS A 39 3.34 -5.55 14.58
CA LYS A 39 3.59 -6.47 15.69
C LYS A 39 5.08 -6.70 15.94
N VAL A 40 5.97 -6.14 15.10
CA VAL A 40 7.42 -6.28 15.27
C VAL A 40 7.84 -5.50 16.52
N LYS A 41 8.42 -6.21 17.49
CA LYS A 41 8.85 -5.63 18.77
C LYS A 41 9.99 -4.63 18.55
N GLY A 42 9.90 -3.47 19.19
CA GLY A 42 10.92 -2.41 19.10
C GLY A 42 10.76 -1.48 17.90
N GLN A 43 9.79 -1.74 17.01
CA GLN A 43 9.46 -0.87 15.88
C GLN A 43 8.10 -0.24 16.07
N ILE A 44 8.00 1.07 15.84
CA ILE A 44 6.73 1.81 15.90
C ILE A 44 6.37 2.26 14.49
N LEU A 45 5.53 1.51 13.78
CA LEU A 45 5.02 1.98 12.49
C LEU A 45 4.16 3.22 12.70
N HIS A 46 4.54 4.35 12.09
CA HIS A 46 3.78 5.59 12.12
C HIS A 46 2.92 5.77 10.88
N LEU A 47 3.46 5.43 9.70
CA LEU A 47 2.80 5.60 8.42
C LEU A 47 3.13 4.43 7.49
N SER A 48 2.14 3.90 6.78
CA SER A 48 2.33 2.95 5.67
C SER A 48 1.42 3.33 4.51
N LEU A 49 2.02 3.49 3.33
CA LEU A 49 1.32 3.88 2.11
C LEU A 49 1.74 3.03 0.93
N TRP A 50 0.75 2.52 0.22
CA TRP A 50 0.94 1.91 -1.10
C TRP A 50 0.83 3.02 -2.14
N TYR A 51 1.80 3.14 -3.03
CA TYR A 51 1.80 4.13 -4.11
C TYR A 51 2.06 3.48 -5.47
N ASN A 52 1.70 4.18 -6.54
CA ASN A 52 1.87 3.72 -7.91
C ASN A 52 2.71 4.72 -8.72
N ILE A 53 3.73 4.23 -9.42
CA ILE A 53 4.64 4.99 -10.28
C ILE A 53 4.41 4.72 -11.78
N ASP A 54 3.16 4.45 -12.17
CA ASP A 54 2.76 4.04 -13.53
C ASP A 54 3.32 2.69 -13.98
N ASP A 55 3.89 1.92 -13.05
CA ASP A 55 4.24 0.52 -13.21
C ASP A 55 3.14 -0.36 -12.60
N ARG A 56 2.41 -1.07 -13.47
CA ARG A 56 1.30 -1.94 -13.06
C ARG A 56 1.73 -3.33 -12.60
N LYS A 57 3.01 -3.71 -12.80
CA LYS A 57 3.51 -5.03 -12.44
C LYS A 57 4.06 -5.05 -11.02
N ASN A 58 4.66 -3.94 -10.59
CA ASN A 58 5.31 -3.82 -9.29
C ASN A 58 4.40 -3.15 -8.26
N LEU A 59 4.61 -3.49 -6.99
CA LEU A 59 3.96 -2.86 -5.86
C LEU A 59 5.00 -2.08 -5.07
N TYR A 60 4.65 -0.85 -4.69
CA TYR A 60 5.54 0.03 -3.96
C TYR A 60 4.91 0.41 -2.62
N LEU A 61 5.61 0.10 -1.53
CA LEU A 61 5.20 0.38 -0.17
C LEU A 61 6.24 1.31 0.45
N LEU A 62 5.80 2.44 1.00
CA LEU A 62 6.62 3.27 1.87
C LEU A 62 6.12 3.07 3.30
N GLU A 63 7.02 2.75 4.21
CA GLU A 63 6.75 2.71 5.64
C GLU A 63 7.68 3.66 6.40
N ILE A 64 7.08 4.56 7.18
CA ILE A 64 7.80 5.36 8.16
C ILE A 64 7.65 4.70 9.51
N VAL A 65 8.77 4.22 10.05
CA VAL A 65 8.82 3.41 11.26
C VAL A 65 9.76 4.09 12.25
N GLY A 66 9.40 4.17 13.53
CA GLY A 66 10.25 4.65 14.61
C GLY A 66 10.94 3.49 15.35
N GLY A 67 11.92 3.81 16.20
CA GLY A 67 12.57 2.84 17.08
C GLY A 67 13.84 2.18 16.52
N PHE A 68 14.35 2.64 15.37
CA PHE A 68 15.69 2.32 14.89
C PHE A 68 16.55 3.58 14.78
N PRO A 69 17.88 3.46 14.96
CA PRO A 69 18.80 4.59 14.84
C PRO A 69 18.79 5.15 13.42
N ASN A 70 19.11 6.45 13.31
CA ASN A 70 19.30 7.10 12.01
C ASN A 70 20.39 6.36 11.22
N GLY A 71 20.03 5.86 10.04
CA GLY A 71 20.99 5.33 9.07
C GLY A 71 21.83 6.49 8.58
N GLY A 72 23.08 6.58 9.03
CA GLY A 72 23.93 7.73 8.75
C GLY A 72 24.10 7.99 7.26
N GLY A 73 23.72 9.20 6.83
CA GLY A 73 24.50 10.04 5.92
C GLY A 73 24.33 9.86 4.41
N ASP A 74 23.94 8.70 3.91
CA ASP A 74 23.80 8.53 2.44
C ASP A 74 22.46 9.10 1.95
N PRO A 75 22.46 9.98 0.93
CA PRO A 75 21.25 10.65 0.44
C PRO A 75 20.37 9.75 -0.45
N GLU A 76 20.06 8.55 0.03
CA GLU A 76 19.27 7.54 -0.66
C GLU A 76 18.32 6.82 0.30
N LEU A 77 17.06 6.65 -0.11
CA LEU A 77 16.10 5.87 0.65
C LEU A 77 16.39 4.37 0.59
N PHE A 78 16.54 3.74 1.75
CA PHE A 78 16.69 2.30 1.85
C PHE A 78 15.43 1.57 1.34
N THR A 79 15.60 0.78 0.28
CA THR A 79 14.52 0.01 -0.35
C THR A 79 14.90 -1.45 -0.51
N VAL A 80 14.08 -2.35 0.04
CA VAL A 80 14.22 -3.80 -0.14
C VAL A 80 13.26 -4.29 -1.22
N GLN A 81 13.73 -5.26 -2.01
CA GLN A 81 12.94 -5.90 -3.05
C GLN A 81 12.59 -7.32 -2.62
N SER A 82 11.33 -7.69 -2.72
CA SER A 82 10.88 -9.07 -2.56
C SER A 82 10.20 -9.55 -3.83
N ALA A 83 10.57 -10.75 -4.28
CA ALA A 83 9.87 -11.41 -5.39
C ALA A 83 8.42 -11.72 -4.99
N GLY A 84 7.51 -11.68 -5.95
CA GLY A 84 6.15 -12.14 -5.74
C GLY A 84 6.11 -13.56 -5.18
N SER A 85 5.57 -13.72 -3.97
CA SER A 85 5.29 -15.04 -3.38
C SER A 85 3.84 -15.44 -3.64
N ASP A 86 3.46 -16.69 -3.34
CA ASP A 86 2.06 -17.15 -3.42
C ASP A 86 1.10 -16.33 -2.52
N LYS A 87 1.64 -15.62 -1.52
CA LYS A 87 0.88 -14.68 -0.70
C LYS A 87 0.46 -13.42 -1.48
N PHE A 88 1.21 -13.12 -2.54
CA PHE A 88 0.98 -12.05 -3.48
C PHE A 88 0.91 -12.55 -4.93
N PRO A 89 -0.14 -13.30 -5.32
CA PRO A 89 -0.23 -13.94 -6.65
C PRO A 89 -0.26 -12.95 -7.83
N MET A 90 -0.59 -11.67 -7.59
CA MET A 90 -0.53 -10.61 -8.61
C MET A 90 0.91 -10.18 -8.95
N LEU A 91 1.86 -10.45 -8.07
CA LEU A 91 3.29 -10.24 -8.31
C LEU A 91 3.92 -11.42 -9.06
N ARG A 92 3.13 -12.33 -9.65
CA ARG A 92 3.67 -13.46 -10.43
C ARG A 92 4.67 -13.05 -11.52
N GLN A 93 4.61 -11.80 -11.98
CA GLN A 93 5.58 -11.21 -12.91
C GLN A 93 6.20 -9.91 -12.37
N GLY A 94 6.00 -9.59 -11.10
CA GLY A 94 6.37 -8.33 -10.47
C GLY A 94 7.08 -8.50 -9.13
N LYS A 95 7.44 -7.37 -8.53
CA LYS A 95 8.14 -7.29 -7.25
C LYS A 95 7.40 -6.38 -6.28
N LEU A 96 7.56 -6.66 -4.99
CA LEU A 96 7.26 -5.72 -3.93
C LEU A 96 8.53 -4.93 -3.62
N PHE A 97 8.45 -3.62 -3.76
CA PHE A 97 9.45 -2.66 -3.30
C PHE A 97 8.97 -2.09 -1.98
N LEU A 98 9.72 -2.33 -0.91
CA LEU A 98 9.44 -1.79 0.41
C LEU A 98 10.54 -0.79 0.76
N THR A 99 10.17 0.48 0.79
CA THR A 99 11.00 1.58 1.27
C THR A 99 10.75 1.78 2.75
N LEU A 100 11.80 1.68 3.56
CA LEU A 100 11.75 1.87 5.01
C LEU A 100 12.56 3.10 5.39
N VAL A 101 11.99 3.96 6.22
CA VAL A 101 12.64 5.21 6.64
C VAL A 101 12.21 5.57 8.06
N ASN A 102 13.07 6.22 8.84
CA ASN A 102 12.65 6.77 10.13
C ASN A 102 12.00 8.17 9.96
N PRO A 103 11.30 8.72 10.97
CA PRO A 103 10.64 10.01 10.85
C PRO A 103 11.56 11.18 10.45
N ASP A 104 12.74 11.30 11.07
CA ASP A 104 13.63 12.45 10.87
C ASP A 104 14.34 12.36 9.51
N GLU A 105 14.72 11.14 9.12
CA GLU A 105 15.24 10.81 7.80
C GLU A 105 14.18 11.03 6.72
N ALA A 106 12.90 10.71 6.95
CA ALA A 106 11.84 10.97 5.98
C ALA A 106 11.71 12.47 5.70
N ILE A 107 11.71 13.31 6.75
CA ILE A 107 11.63 14.76 6.60
C ILE A 107 12.83 15.27 5.80
N THR A 108 14.04 14.85 6.17
CA THR A 108 15.28 15.27 5.52
C THR A 108 15.35 14.79 4.07
N ALA A 109 15.08 13.51 3.84
CA ALA A 109 15.14 12.89 2.53
C ALA A 109 14.19 13.58 1.54
N PHE A 110 12.94 13.82 1.95
CA PHE A 110 12.01 14.54 1.10
C PHE A 110 12.45 16.00 0.93
N LYS A 111 12.78 16.73 2.00
CA LYS A 111 13.24 18.12 1.90
C LYS A 111 14.39 18.28 0.91
N ASP A 112 15.41 17.43 1.01
CA ASP A 112 16.63 17.51 0.22
C ASP A 112 16.55 16.69 -1.08
N SER A 113 15.40 16.11 -1.37
CA SER A 113 15.10 15.33 -2.58
C SER A 113 16.09 14.18 -2.84
N TRP A 114 16.35 13.38 -1.80
CA TRP A 114 17.17 12.17 -1.88
C TRP A 114 16.67 11.20 -2.96
N ARG A 115 17.55 10.32 -3.44
CA ARG A 115 17.21 9.34 -4.47
C ARG A 115 16.01 8.48 -4.03
N GLY A 116 15.02 8.35 -4.92
CA GLY A 116 13.76 7.61 -4.68
C GLY A 116 12.61 8.47 -4.11
N THR A 117 12.89 9.63 -3.54
CA THR A 117 11.84 10.56 -3.06
C THR A 117 11.04 11.24 -4.17
N PRO A 118 11.62 11.58 -5.36
CA PRO A 118 10.87 12.25 -6.42
C PRO A 118 9.67 11.44 -6.90
N GLU A 119 9.83 10.13 -7.06
CA GLU A 119 8.78 9.21 -7.50
C GLU A 119 7.64 9.14 -6.48
N ILE A 120 7.98 8.99 -5.19
CA ILE A 120 7.00 8.96 -4.10
C ILE A 120 6.23 10.28 -4.04
N ARG A 121 6.94 11.42 -4.03
CA ARG A 121 6.33 12.75 -4.05
C ARG A 121 5.40 12.93 -5.25
N SER A 122 5.82 12.46 -6.43
CA SER A 122 5.02 12.50 -7.65
C SER A 122 3.69 11.76 -7.48
N SER A 123 3.71 10.55 -6.93
CA SER A 123 2.51 9.75 -6.65
C SER A 123 1.63 10.41 -5.58
N LEU A 124 2.22 10.99 -4.54
CA LEU A 124 1.48 11.69 -3.48
C LEU A 124 0.76 12.95 -3.99
N LYS A 125 1.41 13.73 -4.88
CA LYS A 125 0.83 14.94 -5.50
C LYS A 125 -0.30 14.61 -6.47
N ARG A 126 -0.17 13.54 -7.24
CA ARG A 126 -1.22 13.06 -8.15
C ARG A 126 -2.40 12.37 -7.45
N GLY A 127 -2.27 12.06 -6.16
CA GLY A 127 -3.26 11.25 -5.45
C GLY A 127 -3.21 9.75 -5.79
N ASN A 128 -2.13 9.30 -6.42
CA ASN A 128 -1.90 7.90 -6.82
C ASN A 128 -1.32 7.07 -5.65
N PHE A 129 -1.97 7.13 -4.49
CA PHE A 129 -1.57 6.39 -3.30
C PHE A 129 -2.77 6.01 -2.43
N ILE A 130 -2.58 4.98 -1.61
CA ILE A 130 -3.55 4.50 -0.63
C ILE A 130 -2.84 4.43 0.72
N VAL A 131 -3.38 5.15 1.70
CA VAL A 131 -2.96 5.01 3.10
C VAL A 131 -3.47 3.68 3.62
N LEU A 132 -2.54 2.81 4.01
CA LEU A 132 -2.84 1.50 4.59
C LEU A 132 -2.89 1.56 6.12
N PHE A 133 -2.04 2.41 6.70
CA PHE A 133 -2.03 2.71 8.13
C PHE A 133 -1.45 4.11 8.37
N GLN A 134 -2.02 4.82 9.35
CA GLN A 134 -1.40 6.02 9.91
C GLN A 134 -1.84 6.19 11.37
N ASP A 135 -0.93 6.58 12.24
CA ASP A 135 -1.25 7.12 13.56
C ASP A 135 -1.28 8.66 13.53
N LYS A 136 -1.37 9.31 14.71
CA LYS A 136 -1.34 10.78 14.80
C LYS A 136 -0.05 11.38 14.24
N ARG A 137 1.10 10.77 14.51
CA ARG A 137 2.41 11.23 14.02
C ARG A 137 2.56 10.95 12.53
N GLY A 138 2.11 9.79 12.06
CA GLY A 138 2.08 9.42 10.65
C GLY A 138 1.26 10.37 9.80
N LYS A 139 0.12 10.85 10.32
CA LYS A 139 -0.67 11.88 9.65
C LYS A 139 0.13 13.19 9.48
N GLN A 140 0.80 13.65 10.53
CA GLN A 140 1.64 14.85 10.48
C GLN A 140 2.83 14.68 9.52
N LEU A 141 3.45 13.50 9.51
CA LEU A 141 4.54 13.19 8.59
C LEU A 141 4.06 13.18 7.13
N LEU A 142 2.90 12.58 6.86
CA LEU A 142 2.30 12.59 5.53
C LEU A 142 2.05 14.02 5.02
N GLU A 143 1.61 14.93 5.89
CA GLU A 143 1.45 16.34 5.54
C GLU A 143 2.77 17.04 5.21
N GLN A 144 3.88 16.66 5.88
CA GLN A 144 5.19 17.26 5.67
C GLN A 144 5.92 16.77 4.41
N ILE A 145 5.68 15.52 3.99
CA ILE A 145 6.40 14.91 2.85
C ILE A 145 5.66 15.08 1.50
N ARG A 146 4.43 15.61 1.51
CA ARG A 146 3.63 15.90 0.31
C ARG A 146 4.10 17.18 -0.39
#